data_AF-A0A1W1W769-F1
#
_entry.id   AF-A0A1W1W769-F1
#
_cell.length_a   1.000
_cell.length_b   1.000
_cell.length_c   1.000
_cell.angle_alpha   90.00
_cell.angle_beta   90.00
_cell.angle_gamma   90.00
#
_symmetry.space_group_name_H-M   'P 1'
#
loop_
_entity.id
_entity.type
_entity.pdbx_description
1 polymer ?
#
loop_
_entity_poly.entity_id
_entity_poly.type
_entity_poly.pdbx_seq_one_letter_code
_entity_poly.pdbx_strand_id
1 'polypeptide(L)'
;MGESKTITPELKAQCIQEALDIRNAAAVARRHGLSVRLVQKWVQTATKHGTPEEARALKKALQQATTENHQLKQLLGEKDLEIAILHDLLKKAPRASLTDVK
;
A
#
# COMPACT_ATOMS: atom_id res chain seq x y z
N MET A 1 3.36 -4.50 48.17
CA MET A 1 1.98 -4.75 47.73
C MET A 1 1.77 -3.91 46.47
N GLY A 2 1.65 -4.52 45.30
CA GLY A 2 1.39 -3.79 44.06
C GLY A 2 -0.10 -3.59 43.91
N GLU A 3 -0.57 -2.35 43.89
CA GLU A 3 -1.94 -2.02 43.55
C GLU A 3 -2.25 -2.59 42.17
N SER A 4 -3.17 -3.55 42.08
CA SER A 4 -3.71 -4.01 40.81
C SER A 4 -4.52 -2.87 40.21
N LYS A 5 -3.85 -2.04 39.41
CA LYS A 5 -4.49 -0.94 38.66
C LYS A 5 -5.52 -1.55 37.72
N THR A 6 -6.78 -1.19 37.92
CA THR A 6 -7.89 -1.66 37.07
C THR A 6 -7.66 -1.20 35.65
N ILE A 7 -7.45 -2.14 34.73
CA ILE A 7 -7.25 -1.83 33.32
C ILE A 7 -8.62 -1.56 32.71
N THR A 8 -8.92 -0.28 32.47
CA THR A 8 -10.12 0.11 31.72
C THR A 8 -9.86 0.10 30.21
N PRO A 9 -10.91 -0.11 29.38
CA PRO A 9 -10.80 -0.04 27.93
C PRO A 9 -10.24 1.30 27.43
N GLU A 10 -10.60 2.40 28.09
CA GLU A 10 -10.18 3.76 27.76
C GLU A 10 -8.68 3.94 28.00
N LEU A 11 -8.18 3.41 29.13
CA LEU A 11 -6.75 3.44 29.46
C LEU A 11 -5.94 2.64 28.45
N LYS A 12 -6.45 1.48 28.03
CA LYS A 12 -5.82 0.66 26.99
C LYS A 12 -5.76 1.42 25.67
N ALA A 13 -6.85 2.05 25.23
CA ALA A 13 -6.88 2.84 23.99
C ALA A 13 -5.89 4.01 24.05
N GLN A 14 -5.86 4.75 25.16
CA GLN A 14 -4.93 5.85 25.38
C GLN A 14 -3.47 5.37 25.32
N CYS A 15 -3.14 4.27 26.00
CA CYS A 15 -1.79 3.71 25.99
C CYS A 15 -1.36 3.24 24.59
N ILE A 16 -2.28 2.67 23.80
CA ILE A 16 -1.99 2.25 22.42
C ILE A 16 -1.64 3.47 21.57
N GLN A 17 -2.48 4.51 21.61
CA GLN A 17 -2.29 5.70 20.79
C GLN A 17 -0.99 6.42 21.15
N GLU A 18 -0.76 6.66 22.44
CA GLU A 18 0.46 7.31 22.93
C GLU A 18 1.73 6.52 22.55
N ALA A 19 1.66 5.18 22.60
CA ALA A 19 2.78 4.32 22.23
C ALA A 19 3.05 4.30 20.72
N LEU A 20 2.02 4.49 19.88
CA LEU A 20 2.14 4.63 18.43
C LEU A 20 2.74 5.99 18.06
N ASP A 21 2.28 7.07 18.69
CA ASP A 21 2.72 8.44 18.42
C ASP A 21 4.20 8.64 18.78
N ILE A 22 4.60 8.21 19.98
CA ILE A 22 5.96 8.38 20.51
C ILE A 22 6.90 7.24 20.06
N ARG A 23 6.34 6.16 19.49
CA ARG A 23 7.05 4.93 19.11
C ARG A 23 7.87 4.30 20.25
N ASN A 24 7.43 4.49 21.50
CA ASN A 24 8.14 4.01 22.68
C ASN A 24 7.19 3.43 23.74
N ALA A 25 6.83 2.16 23.55
CA ALA A 25 5.95 1.43 24.48
C ALA A 25 6.52 1.31 25.90
N ALA A 26 7.85 1.34 26.07
CA ALA A 26 8.48 1.24 27.39
C ALA A 26 8.31 2.52 28.21
N ALA A 27 8.39 3.69 27.57
CA ALA A 27 8.15 4.97 28.22
C ALA A 27 6.68 5.11 28.65
N VAL A 28 5.75 4.75 27.77
CA VAL A 28 4.31 4.76 28.06
C VAL A 28 3.96 3.81 29.21
N ALA A 29 4.50 2.59 29.18
CA ALA A 29 4.29 1.61 30.25
C ALA A 29 4.73 2.14 31.63
N ARG A 30 5.91 2.78 31.72
CA ARG A 30 6.40 3.39 32.98
C ARG A 30 5.49 4.51 33.47
N ARG A 31 5.04 5.41 32.58
CA ARG A 31 4.12 6.51 32.93
C ARG A 31 2.81 6.02 33.53
N HIS A 32 2.27 4.93 32.99
CA HIS A 32 0.97 4.39 33.43
C HIS A 32 1.09 3.34 34.55
N GLY A 33 2.31 2.95 34.93
CA GLY A 33 2.56 1.89 35.91
C GLY A 33 2.22 0.49 35.39
N LEU A 34 2.34 0.30 34.08
CA LEU A 34 2.03 -0.95 33.39
C LEU A 34 3.31 -1.70 33.03
N SER A 35 3.19 -2.99 32.73
CA SER A 35 4.31 -3.75 32.19
C SER A 35 4.56 -3.39 30.72
N VAL A 36 5.83 -3.25 30.34
CA VAL A 36 6.22 -2.96 28.95
C VAL A 36 5.67 -4.02 27.99
N ARG A 37 5.72 -5.30 28.39
CA ARG A 37 5.22 -6.44 27.62
C ARG A 37 3.72 -6.32 27.31
N LEU A 38 2.92 -5.81 28.25
CA LEU A 38 1.49 -5.62 28.07
C LEU A 38 1.19 -4.54 27.03
N VAL A 39 1.83 -3.37 27.16
CA VAL A 39 1.65 -2.26 26.21
C VAL A 39 2.13 -2.67 24.81
N GLN A 40 3.27 -3.35 24.71
CA GLN A 40 3.75 -3.90 23.44
C GLN A 40 2.75 -4.88 22.80
N LYS A 41 2.14 -5.76 23.59
CA LYS A 41 1.11 -6.69 23.09
C LYS A 41 -0.12 -5.93 22.59
N TRP A 42 -0.57 -4.91 23.30
CA TRP A 42 -1.71 -4.09 22.87
C TRP A 42 -1.44 -3.34 21.57
N VAL A 43 -0.26 -2.71 21.44
CA VAL A 43 0.16 -2.05 20.21
C VAL A 43 0.21 -3.06 19.06
N GLN A 44 0.85 -4.21 19.27
CA GLN A 44 0.90 -5.26 18.25
C GLN A 44 -0.48 -5.74 17.82
N THR A 45 -1.41 -5.96 18.76
CA THR A 45 -2.78 -6.35 18.42
C THR A 45 -3.50 -5.23 17.68
N ALA A 46 -3.36 -3.98 18.10
CA ALA A 46 -3.96 -2.83 17.43
C ALA A 46 -3.44 -2.62 16.01
N THR A 47 -2.15 -2.86 15.77
CA THR A 47 -1.53 -2.71 14.43
C THR A 47 -1.67 -3.95 13.56
N LYS A 48 -1.86 -5.14 14.16
CA LYS A 48 -2.07 -6.40 13.41
C LYS A 48 -3.44 -6.47 12.74
N HIS A 49 -4.35 -5.57 13.08
CA HIS A 49 -5.68 -5.52 12.52
C HIS A 49 -5.89 -4.20 11.79
N GLY A 50 -5.62 -4.20 10.48
CA GLY A 50 -6.71 -3.72 9.63
C GLY A 50 -7.88 -4.68 9.83
N THR A 51 -9.11 -4.19 9.87
CA THR A 51 -10.27 -5.07 10.04
C THR A 51 -10.25 -6.19 8.97
N PRO A 52 -10.79 -7.39 9.24
CA PRO A 52 -10.90 -8.43 8.21
C PRO A 52 -11.56 -7.92 6.91
N GLU A 53 -12.43 -6.91 7.03
CA GLU A 53 -13.03 -6.18 5.92
C GLU A 53 -12.02 -5.31 5.18
N GLU A 54 -11.20 -4.52 5.87
CA GLU A 54 -10.10 -3.77 5.25
C GLU A 54 -9.10 -4.68 4.55
N ALA A 55 -8.73 -5.82 5.15
CA ALA A 55 -7.83 -6.78 4.52
C ALA A 55 -8.44 -7.39 3.24
N ARG A 56 -9.75 -7.68 3.25
CA ARG A 56 -10.48 -8.14 2.06
C ARG A 56 -10.58 -7.04 1.00
N ALA A 57 -10.85 -5.80 1.40
CA ALA A 57 -10.92 -4.65 0.51
C ALA A 57 -9.56 -4.38 -0.16
N LEU A 58 -8.47 -4.42 0.62
CA LEU A 58 -7.11 -4.27 0.10
C LEU A 58 -6.76 -5.39 -0.89
N LYS A 59 -7.12 -6.63 -0.56
CA LYS A 59 -6.88 -7.78 -1.45
C LYS A 59 -7.66 -7.65 -2.76
N LYS A 60 -8.91 -7.20 -2.72
CA LYS A 60 -9.74 -6.95 -3.90
C LYS A 60 -9.15 -5.82 -4.75
N ALA A 61 -8.76 -4.71 -4.12
CA ALA A 61 -8.12 -3.58 -4.81
C ALA A 61 -6.80 -4.01 -5.47
N LEU A 62 -5.99 -4.83 -4.79
CA LEU A 62 -4.74 -5.36 -5.36
C LEU A 62 -5.00 -6.27 -6.56
N GLN A 63 -5.99 -7.16 -6.47
CA GLN A 63 -6.38 -8.02 -7.59
C GLN A 63 -6.85 -7.20 -8.80
N GLN A 64 -7.69 -6.20 -8.57
CA GLN A 64 -8.18 -5.32 -9.62
C GLN A 64 -7.02 -4.54 -10.27
N ALA A 65 -6.16 -3.91 -9.48
CA ALA A 65 -4.99 -3.20 -9.98
C ALA A 65 -4.04 -4.11 -10.77
N THR A 66 -3.88 -5.36 -10.35
CA THR A 66 -3.05 -6.34 -11.06
C THR A 66 -3.64 -6.69 -12.42
N THR A 67 -4.96 -6.91 -12.49
CA THR A 67 -5.67 -7.19 -13.74
C THR A 67 -5.59 -6.00 -14.70
N GLU A 68 -5.88 -4.79 -14.21
CA GLU A 68 -5.78 -3.56 -15.01
C GLU A 68 -4.35 -3.37 -15.53
N ASN A 69 -3.34 -3.60 -14.70
CA ASN A 69 -1.94 -3.50 -15.13
C ASN A 69 -1.58 -4.51 -16.22
N HIS A 70 -2.10 -5.74 -16.13
CA HIS A 70 -1.88 -6.76 -17.16
C HIS A 70 -2.51 -6.34 -18.50
N GLN A 71 -3.75 -5.86 -18.48
CA GLN A 71 -4.44 -5.36 -19.67
C GLN A 71 -3.73 -4.17 -20.30
N LEU A 72 -3.30 -3.21 -19.49
CA LEU A 72 -2.55 -2.03 -19.96
C LEU A 72 -1.22 -2.42 -20.60
N LYS A 73 -0.49 -3.39 -20.03
CA LYS A 73 0.76 -3.91 -20.61
C LYS A 73 0.53 -4.59 -21.95
N GLN A 74 -0.56 -5.35 -22.11
CA GLN A 74 -0.90 -5.97 -23.39
C GLN A 74 -1.19 -4.91 -24.46
N LEU A 75 -2.09 -3.95 -24.16
CA LEU A 75 -2.45 -2.88 -25.08
C LEU A 75 -1.22 -2.04 -25.48
N LEU A 76 -0.33 -1.75 -24.53
CA LEU A 76 0.90 -1.02 -24.80
C LEU A 76 1.79 -1.79 -25.80
N GLY A 77 1.97 -3.11 -25.60
CA GLY A 77 2.76 -3.93 -26.51
C GLY A 77 2.18 -4.00 -27.93
N GLU A 78 0.85 -4.07 -28.06
CA GLU A 78 0.17 -4.00 -29.36
C GLU A 78 0.42 -2.67 -30.07
N LYS A 79 0.32 -1.56 -29.31
CA LYS A 79 0.57 -0.21 -29.84
C LYS A 79 2.03 -0.01 -30.24
N ASP A 80 2.98 -0.51 -29.45
CA ASP A 80 4.41 -0.45 -29.79
C ASP A 80 4.72 -1.26 -31.06
N LEU A 81 4.08 -2.41 -31.25
CA LEU A 81 4.22 -3.21 -32.47
C LEU A 81 3.66 -2.48 -33.70
N GLU A 82 2.48 -1.88 -33.57
CA GLU A 82 1.86 -1.06 -34.63
C GLU A 82 2.78 0.11 -35.04
N ILE A 83 3.33 0.83 -34.07
CA ILE A 83 4.26 1.93 -34.29
C ILE A 83 5.54 1.44 -35.00
N ALA A 84 6.09 0.30 -34.57
CA ALA A 84 7.28 -0.29 -35.18
C ALA A 84 7.05 -0.64 -36.66
N ILE A 85 5.90 -1.25 -36.98
CA ILE A 85 5.53 -1.58 -38.36
C ILE A 85 5.39 -0.30 -39.19
N LEU A 86 4.69 0.72 -38.68
CA LEU A 86 4.50 1.99 -39.40
C LEU A 86 5.85 2.70 -39.66
N HIS A 87 6.74 2.72 -38.68
CA HIS A 87 8.09 3.27 -38.85
C HIS A 87 8.89 2.51 -39.93
N ASP A 88 8.79 1.19 -39.96
CA ASP A 88 9.46 0.38 -40.96
C ASP A 88 8.90 0.62 -42.37
N LEU A 89 7.59 0.83 -42.50
CA LEU A 89 6.95 1.19 -43.77
C LEU A 89 7.42 2.56 -44.26
N LEU A 90 7.49 3.56 -43.38
CA LEU A 90 7.99 4.90 -43.71
C LEU A 90 9.46 4.88 -44.15
N LYS A 91 10.29 4.04 -43.52
CA LYS A 91 11.71 3.85 -43.93
C LYS A 91 11.84 3.16 -45.28
N LYS A 92 10.93 2.23 -45.60
CA LYS A 92 10.91 1.47 -46.86
C LYS A 92 10.24 2.23 -48.01
N ALA A 93 9.50 3.31 -47.72
CA ALA A 93 8.91 4.15 -48.75
C ALA A 93 10.02 4.81 -49.59
N PRO A 94 9.99 4.67 -50.93
CA PRO A 94 11.00 5.28 -51.79
C PRO A 94 10.89 6.80 -51.71
N ARG A 95 12.03 7.48 -51.51
CA ARG A 95 12.15 8.96 -51.42
C ARG A 95 11.52 9.75 -52.58
N ALA A 96 11.22 9.08 -53.69
CA ALA A 96 10.73 9.69 -54.93
C ALA A 96 9.22 9.98 -54.96
N SER A 97 8.40 9.43 -54.05
CA SER A 97 6.93 9.61 -54.10
C SER A 97 6.38 10.75 -53.24
N LEU A 98 7.25 11.57 -52.61
CA LEU A 98 6.85 12.74 -51.80
C LEU A 98 7.09 14.09 -52.50
N THR A 99 7.55 14.08 -53.75
CA THR A 99 7.67 15.27 -54.59
C THR A 99 6.67 15.16 -55.74
N ASP A 100 5.41 15.50 -55.46
CA ASP A 100 4.49 16.11 -56.44
C ASP A 100 3.20 16.50 -55.73
N VAL A 101 3.21 17.69 -55.14
CA VAL A 101 1.99 18.49 -54.95
C VAL A 101 2.33 19.88 -55.47
N LYS A 102 1.86 20.17 -56.68
CA LYS A 102 1.83 21.48 -57.30
C LYS A 102 0.48 22.12 -57.04
#